data_AF-A0A4Q6BPQ5-F1
#
_entry.id   AF-A0A4Q6BPQ5-F1
#
_cell.length_a   1.000
_cell.length_b   1.000
_cell.length_c   1.000
_cell.angle_alpha   90.00
_cell.angle_beta   90.00
_cell.angle_gamma   90.00
#
_symmetry.space_group_name_H-M   'P 1'
#
loop_
_entity.id
_entity.type
_entity.pdbx_description
1 polymer ?
#
loop_
_entity_poly.entity_id
_entity_poly.type
_entity_poly.pdbx_seq_one_letter_code
_entity_poly.pdbx_strand_id
1 'polypeptide(L)'
;VFNYANTVSIARDATTPGRADVRAGDFFVQGGWPGHAVSILAVAENDAGEKRALIGQSYMPAQSFQVLATNGEPWFSLQGDTVETPFWRAFGWPDLRRLP
;
A
#
# COMPACT_ATOMS: atom_id res chain seq x y z
N VAL A 1 9.58 3.19 -22.50
CA VAL A 1 8.25 2.58 -22.70
C VAL A 1 7.59 2.45 -21.34
N PHE A 2 6.45 3.10 -21.11
CA PHE A 2 5.67 2.92 -19.87
C PHE A 2 5.03 1.53 -19.94
N ASN A 3 5.68 0.51 -19.35
CA ASN A 3 5.18 -0.87 -19.39
C ASN A 3 3.90 -1.09 -18.56
N TYR A 4 3.55 -0.14 -17.69
CA TYR A 4 2.39 -0.24 -16.80
C TYR A 4 1.56 1.03 -16.91
N ALA A 5 0.30 0.91 -17.36
CA ALA A 5 -0.53 2.07 -17.70
C ALA A 5 -1.85 2.12 -16.91
N ASN A 6 -2.00 1.33 -15.84
CA ASN A 6 -3.06 1.46 -14.82
C ASN A 6 -2.85 0.45 -13.68
N THR A 7 -3.70 0.55 -12.66
CA THR A 7 -3.76 -0.36 -11.51
C THR A 7 -4.02 -1.82 -11.89
N VAL A 8 -4.70 -2.11 -13.00
CA VAL A 8 -4.92 -3.48 -13.49
C VAL A 8 -3.61 -4.12 -13.95
N SER A 9 -2.85 -3.42 -14.81
CA SER A 9 -1.56 -3.92 -15.32
C SER A 9 -0.53 -4.13 -14.21
N ILE A 10 -0.39 -3.17 -13.30
CA ILE A 10 0.60 -3.26 -12.21
C ILE A 10 0.21 -4.32 -11.16
N ALA A 11 -1.10 -4.52 -10.89
CA ALA A 11 -1.57 -5.58 -9.99
C ALA A 11 -1.33 -6.99 -10.56
N ARG A 12 -1.33 -7.12 -11.90
CA ARG A 12 -1.09 -8.38 -12.61
C ARG A 12 0.41 -8.70 -12.72
N ASP A 13 1.25 -7.71 -13.03
CA ASP A 13 2.61 -7.96 -13.50
C ASP A 13 3.70 -7.76 -12.43
N ALA A 14 3.38 -7.09 -11.31
CA ALA A 14 4.33 -6.94 -10.20
C ALA A 14 4.43 -8.22 -9.36
N THR A 15 5.54 -8.37 -8.64
CA THR A 15 5.76 -9.53 -7.76
C THR A 15 4.99 -9.39 -6.45
N THR A 16 4.59 -10.50 -5.83
CA THR A 16 3.90 -10.51 -4.54
C THR A 16 4.85 -10.94 -3.43
N PRO A 17 5.37 -10.01 -2.61
CA PRO A 17 6.23 -10.39 -1.48
C PRO A 17 5.43 -11.06 -0.36
N GLY A 18 6.12 -11.80 0.51
CA GLY A 18 5.51 -12.36 1.72
C GLY A 18 5.16 -11.27 2.74
N ARG A 19 4.10 -11.48 3.52
CA ARG A 19 3.66 -10.57 4.59
C ARG A 19 4.79 -10.24 5.58
N ALA A 20 5.62 -11.22 5.92
CA ALA A 20 6.73 -11.03 6.85
C ALA A 20 7.83 -10.11 6.27
N ASP A 21 7.95 -10.06 4.94
CA ASP A 21 9.01 -9.34 4.20
C ASP A 21 8.58 -7.93 3.75
N VAL A 22 7.44 -7.45 4.23
CA VAL A 22 6.95 -6.09 3.96
C VAL A 22 8.00 -5.06 4.34
N ARG A 23 8.30 -4.15 3.41
CA ARG A 23 9.26 -3.06 3.59
C ARG A 23 8.87 -1.81 2.81
N ALA A 24 9.58 -0.71 3.07
CA ALA A 24 9.45 0.51 2.29
C ALA A 24 9.67 0.24 0.78
N GLY A 25 8.85 0.87 -0.06
CA GLY A 25 8.83 0.65 -1.51
C GLY A 25 7.86 -0.43 -1.99
N ASP A 26 7.34 -1.28 -1.09
CA ASP A 26 6.17 -2.10 -1.39
C ASP A 26 4.93 -1.24 -1.51
N PHE A 27 3.91 -1.75 -2.19
CA PHE A 27 2.65 -1.04 -2.37
C PHE A 27 1.48 -2.00 -2.37
N PHE A 28 0.33 -1.56 -1.86
CA PHE A 28 -0.92 -2.28 -2.07
C PHE A 28 -1.61 -1.71 -3.30
N VAL A 29 -2.13 -2.59 -4.15
CA VAL A 29 -2.86 -2.18 -5.35
C VAL A 29 -4.07 -3.06 -5.58
N GLN A 30 -5.19 -2.40 -5.86
CA GLN A 30 -6.40 -3.05 -6.32
C GLN A 30 -6.71 -2.55 -7.73
N GLY A 31 -6.60 -3.45 -8.70
CA GLY A 31 -6.92 -3.18 -10.09
C GLY A 31 -8.41 -2.84 -10.29
N GLY A 32 -8.72 -1.95 -11.21
CA GLY A 32 -10.09 -1.64 -11.59
C GLY A 32 -10.27 -0.27 -12.27
N TRP A 33 -11.53 0.08 -12.52
CA TRP A 33 -11.99 1.39 -13.00
C TRP A 33 -13.21 1.83 -12.15
N PRO A 34 -13.02 2.51 -11.01
CA PRO A 34 -11.74 2.98 -10.47
C PRO A 34 -10.96 1.88 -9.74
N GLY A 35 -9.64 1.90 -9.87
CA GLY A 35 -8.71 1.14 -9.03
C GLY A 35 -7.86 2.10 -8.20
N HIS A 36 -7.17 1.58 -7.20
CA HIS A 36 -6.37 2.41 -6.28
C HIS A 36 -5.08 1.73 -5.88
N ALA A 37 -4.09 2.54 -5.54
CA ALA A 37 -2.81 2.09 -5.02
C ALA A 37 -2.31 2.99 -3.89
N VAL A 38 -1.70 2.38 -2.89
CA VAL A 38 -1.04 3.07 -1.78
C VAL A 38 0.35 2.48 -1.56
N SER A 39 1.34 3.30 -1.21
CA SER A 39 2.74 2.89 -1.06
C SER A 39 3.14 2.83 0.40
N ILE A 40 3.90 1.81 0.78
CA ILE A 40 4.60 1.72 2.06
C ILE A 40 5.83 2.61 2.00
N LEU A 41 5.89 3.59 2.91
CA LEU A 41 6.98 4.57 3.01
C LEU A 41 8.01 4.17 4.07
N ALA A 42 7.55 3.58 5.16
CA ALA A 42 8.36 3.09 6.26
C ALA A 42 7.60 1.98 7.00
N VAL A 43 8.35 1.09 7.66
CA VAL A 43 7.82 0.04 8.53
C VAL A 43 8.52 0.16 9.88
N ALA A 44 7.74 0.15 10.96
CA ALA A 44 8.21 0.10 12.32
C ALA A 44 7.72 -1.21 12.96
N GLU A 45 8.54 -1.81 13.82
CA GLU A 45 8.23 -3.05 14.53
C GLU A 45 8.50 -2.81 16.03
N ASN A 46 7.60 -3.27 16.89
CA ASN A 46 7.81 -3.22 18.34
C ASN A 46 8.46 -4.51 18.87
N ASP A 47 8.77 -4.54 20.17
CA ASP A 47 9.42 -5.69 20.81
C ASP A 47 8.57 -6.99 20.78
N ALA A 48 7.26 -6.89 20.53
CA ALA A 48 6.36 -8.03 20.36
C ALA A 48 6.30 -8.55 18.90
N GLY A 49 7.04 -7.93 17.98
CA GLY A 49 7.03 -8.26 16.55
C GLY A 49 5.87 -7.63 15.77
N GLU A 50 5.11 -6.71 16.38
CA GLU A 50 3.98 -6.05 15.73
C GLU A 50 4.47 -4.93 14.83
N LYS A 51 4.21 -5.09 13.53
CA LYS A 51 4.53 -4.13 12.49
C LYS A 51 3.42 -3.10 12.30
N ARG A 52 3.83 -1.84 12.13
CA ARG A 52 3.01 -0.72 11.61
C ARG A 52 3.73 -0.07 10.44
N ALA A 53 2.98 0.58 9.55
CA ALA A 53 3.55 1.26 8.39
C ALA A 53 3.10 2.71 8.25
N LEU A 54 4.00 3.55 7.76
CA LEU A 54 3.63 4.82 7.13
C LEU A 54 3.18 4.52 5.70
N ILE A 55 1.98 5.00 5.37
CA ILE A 55 1.38 4.80 4.06
C ILE A 55 1.21 6.14 3.35
N GLY A 56 1.58 6.20 2.09
CA GLY A 56 1.37 7.36 1.24
C GLY A 56 0.51 7.04 0.02
N GLN A 57 -0.19 8.05 -0.48
CA GLN A 57 -0.95 7.95 -1.72
C GLN A 57 -0.89 9.25 -2.52
N SER A 58 -1.25 9.17 -3.80
CA SER A 58 -1.73 10.33 -4.56
C SER A 58 -3.22 10.14 -4.84
N TYR A 59 -3.96 11.23 -5.05
CA TYR A 59 -5.35 11.17 -5.49
C TYR A 59 -5.44 11.67 -6.93
N MET A 60 -6.33 11.09 -7.75
CA MET A 60 -6.42 11.45 -9.16
C MET A 60 -7.15 12.78 -9.38
N PRO A 61 -6.71 13.64 -10.33
CA PRO A 61 -5.44 13.54 -11.07
C PRO A 61 -4.25 13.71 -10.11
N ALA A 62 -3.19 12.91 -10.27
CA ALA A 62 -2.05 12.89 -9.35
C ALA A 62 -1.37 14.27 -9.29
N GLN A 63 -1.79 15.10 -8.34
CA GLN A 63 -1.26 16.45 -8.16
C GLN A 63 -0.17 16.46 -7.09
N SER A 64 -0.40 15.75 -5.98
CA SER A 64 0.51 15.69 -4.84
C SER A 64 0.52 14.30 -4.21
N PHE A 65 1.69 13.87 -3.77
CA PHE A 65 1.85 12.69 -2.91
C PHE A 65 1.75 13.11 -1.45
N GLN A 66 0.95 12.39 -0.67
CA GLN A 66 0.68 12.73 0.73
C GLN A 66 0.78 11.50 1.62
N VAL A 67 1.28 11.69 2.84
CA VAL A 67 1.22 10.69 3.92
C VAL A 67 -0.21 10.64 4.43
N LEU A 68 -0.76 9.44 4.55
CA LEU A 68 -2.08 9.22 5.12
C LEU A 68 -2.02 9.32 6.64
N ALA A 69 -3.10 9.84 7.23
CA ALA A 69 -3.29 9.83 8.66
C ALA A 69 -4.78 9.71 8.99
N THR A 70 -5.10 9.01 10.08
CA THR A 70 -6.45 8.91 10.63
C THR A 70 -6.44 9.59 11.99
N ASN A 71 -7.22 10.66 12.18
CA ASN A 71 -7.24 11.45 13.42
C ASN A 71 -5.84 11.92 13.88
N GLY A 72 -4.95 12.24 12.92
CA GLY A 72 -3.58 12.67 13.19
C GLY A 72 -2.57 11.54 13.44
N GLU A 73 -3.01 10.27 13.45
CA GLU A 73 -2.14 9.09 13.58
C GLU A 73 -1.74 8.58 12.18
N PRO A 74 -0.45 8.67 11.78
CA PRO A 74 0.01 8.22 10.46
C PRO A 74 0.46 6.76 10.40
N TRP A 75 0.48 6.04 11.53
CA TRP A 75 0.92 4.64 11.59
C TRP A 75 -0.23 3.65 11.51
N PHE A 76 -0.31 2.93 10.39
CA PHE A 76 -1.33 1.93 10.11
C PHE A 76 -0.87 0.54 10.55
N SER A 77 -1.77 -0.23 11.19
CA SER A 77 -1.47 -1.59 11.63
C SER A 77 -1.28 -2.54 10.45
N LEU A 78 -0.28 -3.42 10.53
CA LEU A 78 -0.05 -4.54 9.63
C LEU A 78 -0.36 -5.90 10.30
N GLN A 79 -1.08 -5.90 11.42
CA GLN A 79 -1.40 -7.11 12.18
C GLN A 79 -2.71 -7.77 11.75
N GLY A 80 -3.64 -7.03 11.15
CA GLY A 80 -4.91 -7.59 10.65
C GLY A 80 -4.78 -8.43 9.38
N ASP A 81 -5.90 -9.02 8.97
CA ASP A 81 -6.05 -9.65 7.64
C ASP A 81 -6.10 -8.61 6.52
N THR A 82 -6.47 -7.38 6.87
CA THR A 82 -6.52 -6.22 5.99
C THR A 82 -5.78 -5.03 6.56
N VAL A 83 -5.42 -4.11 5.66
CA VAL A 83 -4.86 -2.79 5.97
C VAL A 83 -5.93 -1.75 5.65
N GLU A 84 -6.47 -1.12 6.70
CA GLU A 84 -7.49 -0.07 6.59
C GLU A 84 -6.84 1.28 6.28
N THR A 85 -7.42 2.04 5.35
CA THR A 85 -6.98 3.40 5.01
C THR A 85 -8.19 4.33 4.93
N PRO A 86 -8.04 5.65 5.21
CA PRO A 86 -9.20 6.54 5.40
C PRO A 86 -10.04 6.83 4.14
N PHE A 87 -9.56 6.52 2.93
CA PHE A 87 -10.17 6.97 1.67
C PHE A 87 -10.59 5.85 0.71
N TRP A 88 -10.23 4.61 0.98
CA TRP A 88 -10.47 3.50 0.07
C TRP A 88 -10.88 2.26 0.86
N ARG A 89 -11.45 1.27 0.15
CA ARG A 89 -11.72 -0.03 0.76
C ARG A 89 -10.43 -0.65 1.29
N ALA A 90 -10.57 -1.48 2.32
CA ALA A 90 -9.47 -2.19 2.92
C ALA A 90 -8.65 -2.97 1.88
N PHE A 91 -7.33 -3.01 2.07
CA PHE A 91 -6.41 -3.80 1.24
C PHE A 91 -6.15 -5.14 1.91
N GLY A 92 -6.30 -6.24 1.18
CA GLY A 92 -5.91 -7.55 1.67
C GLY A 92 -4.42 -7.82 1.40
N TRP A 93 -3.83 -8.78 2.12
CA TRP A 93 -2.48 -9.27 1.80
C TRP A 93 -2.28 -9.70 0.34
N PRO A 94 -3.27 -10.28 -0.37
CA PRO A 94 -3.15 -10.55 -1.80
C PRO A 94 -3.06 -9.32 -2.70
N ASP A 95 -3.27 -8.10 -2.18
CA ASP A 95 -3.11 -6.84 -2.92
C ASP A 95 -1.68 -6.29 -2.84
N LEU A 96 -0.81 -6.87 -2.00
CA LEU A 96 0.57 -6.42 -1.81
C LEU A 96 1.43 -6.73 -3.03
N ARG A 97 2.16 -5.75 -3.52
CA ARG A 97 3.04 -5.85 -4.67
C ARG A 97 4.39 -5.18 -4.43
N ARG A 98 5.39 -5.67 -5.16
CA ARG A 98 6.74 -5.14 -5.23
C ARG A 98 7.20 -5.13 -6.68
N LEU A 99 7.75 -4.00 -7.12
CA LEU A 99 8.42 -3.93 -8.42
C LEU A 99 9.74 -4.71 -8.36
N PRO A 100 10.11 -5.42 -9.45
CA PRO A 100 11.36 -6.18 -9.52
C PRO A 100 12.60 -5.30 -9.38
#